data_AF-A0A8H7EW02-F1
#
_entry.id   AF-A0A8H7EW02-F1
#
_cell.length_a   1.000
_cell.length_b   1.000
_cell.length_c   1.000
_cell.angle_alpha   90.00
_cell.angle_beta   90.00
_cell.angle_gamma   90.00
#
_symmetry.space_group_name_H-M   'P 1'
#
loop_
_entity.id
_entity.type
_entity.pdbx_description
1 polymer ?
#
loop_
_entity_poly.entity_id
_entity_poly.type
_entity_poly.pdbx_seq_one_letter_code
_entity_poly.pdbx_strand_id
1 'polypeptide(L)'
;MPSRTIGYSLPSPVASSRSSNASSPTKPTATYRASYIEVCKILHPNIQPRNDWELTLLPSTTSSFASFTTNKEFYAYSDVKLQEHFRNFQFKFKFTDEEIKDGRALSKVNEETAEMLDSPGTIVKPHPGDDDVHIRAIPQSDYSIRMWGTNMDKTENIASISSKQLQVNQ
;
A
#
# COMPACT_ATOMS: atom_id res chain seq x y z
N MET A 1 39.80 66.08 -0.41
CA MET A 1 38.66 65.23 -0.83
C MET A 1 38.95 63.80 -0.41
N PRO A 2 38.47 63.32 0.76
CA PRO A 2 38.70 61.93 1.17
C PRO A 2 37.55 61.01 0.74
N SER A 3 37.93 59.82 0.26
CA SER A 3 37.09 58.74 -0.24
C SER A 3 36.30 58.05 0.88
N ARG A 4 35.06 57.65 0.55
CA ARG A 4 34.06 57.04 1.43
C ARG A 4 34.18 55.51 1.35
N THR A 5 34.57 54.85 2.44
CA THR A 5 34.57 53.38 2.57
C THR A 5 33.34 52.95 3.38
N ILE A 6 32.45 52.16 2.77
CA ILE A 6 31.31 51.52 3.44
C ILE A 6 31.76 50.11 3.85
N GLY A 7 31.93 49.88 5.15
CA GLY A 7 32.17 48.55 5.72
C GLY A 7 30.86 47.80 5.87
N TYR A 8 30.74 46.64 5.22
CA TYR A 8 29.64 45.70 5.45
C TYR A 8 29.97 44.79 6.64
N SER A 9 29.03 44.72 7.58
CA SER A 9 29.10 43.94 8.82
C SER A 9 28.85 42.45 8.54
N LEU A 10 29.73 41.58 9.06
CA LEU A 10 29.56 40.12 9.10
C LEU A 10 28.71 39.71 10.32
N PRO A 11 27.76 38.78 10.20
CA PRO A 11 27.21 38.06 11.34
C PRO A 11 27.91 36.70 11.54
N SER A 12 28.34 36.43 12.78
CA SER A 12 28.73 35.10 13.28
C SER A 12 27.54 34.44 14.04
N PRO A 13 27.69 33.24 14.62
CA PRO A 13 27.24 31.96 14.09
C PRO A 13 25.97 31.45 14.80
N VAL A 14 25.06 30.76 14.11
CA VAL A 14 23.93 30.07 14.75
C VAL A 14 24.27 28.60 14.97
N ALA A 15 23.99 28.18 16.21
CA ALA A 15 24.33 26.92 16.84
C ALA A 15 23.89 25.66 16.07
N SER A 16 24.74 24.64 16.11
CA SER A 16 24.43 23.27 15.72
C SER A 16 23.30 22.71 16.59
N SER A 17 22.15 22.46 15.98
CA SER A 17 21.12 21.62 16.55
C SER A 17 21.53 20.16 16.43
N ARG A 18 21.74 19.52 17.58
CA ARG A 18 21.91 18.06 17.73
C ARG A 18 20.78 17.33 16.99
N SER A 19 21.14 16.52 15.99
CA SER A 19 20.23 15.54 15.40
C SER A 19 19.97 14.43 16.42
N SER A 20 18.85 14.53 17.12
CA SER A 20 18.28 13.41 17.86
C SER A 20 17.84 12.36 16.84
N ASN A 21 18.49 11.19 16.84
CA ASN A 21 18.01 9.99 16.16
C ASN A 21 16.71 9.56 16.83
N ALA A 22 15.60 10.20 16.47
CA ALA A 22 14.28 9.66 16.71
C ALA A 22 14.11 8.47 15.77
N SER A 23 14.00 7.28 16.33
CA SER A 23 13.49 6.11 15.61
C SER A 23 12.13 6.49 15.04
N SER A 24 12.04 6.59 13.71
CA SER A 24 10.79 6.90 13.02
C SER A 24 9.68 5.97 13.52
N PRO A 25 8.48 6.48 13.82
CA PRO A 25 7.37 5.64 14.21
C PRO A 25 7.12 4.63 13.09
N THR A 26 7.26 3.35 13.39
CA THR A 26 6.86 2.27 12.49
C THR A 26 5.37 2.47 12.25
N LYS A 27 4.99 2.95 11.05
CA LYS A 27 3.57 3.05 10.68
C LYS A 27 2.94 1.67 10.94
N PRO A 28 1.77 1.58 11.59
CA PRO A 28 1.09 0.31 11.78
C PRO A 28 1.02 -0.41 10.43
N THR A 29 1.46 -1.66 10.38
CA THR A 29 1.37 -2.45 9.15
C THR A 29 -0.09 -2.52 8.75
N ALA A 30 -0.44 -1.88 7.64
CA ALA A 30 -1.82 -1.88 7.14
C ALA A 30 -2.23 -3.34 6.88
N THR A 31 -3.41 -3.74 7.36
CA THR A 31 -3.99 -5.06 7.04
C THR A 31 -4.60 -5.03 5.65
N TYR A 32 -4.77 -6.19 5.00
CA TYR A 32 -5.53 -6.24 3.75
C TYR A 32 -6.93 -5.65 3.92
N ARG A 33 -7.57 -5.85 5.06
CA ARG A 33 -8.87 -5.25 5.40
C ARG A 33 -8.89 -3.75 5.20
N ALA A 34 -7.90 -3.04 5.73
CA ALA A 34 -7.80 -1.59 5.58
C ALA A 34 -7.71 -1.18 4.10
N SER A 35 -6.88 -1.88 3.33
CA SER A 35 -6.70 -1.65 1.89
C SER A 35 -7.97 -1.89 1.09
N TYR A 36 -8.67 -3.01 1.32
CA TYR A 36 -9.90 -3.34 0.62
C TYR A 36 -11.02 -2.34 0.94
N ILE A 37 -11.14 -1.89 2.19
CA ILE A 37 -12.11 -0.85 2.57
C ILE A 37 -11.84 0.45 1.81
N GLU A 38 -10.57 0.87 1.73
CA GLU A 38 -10.18 2.08 1.00
C GLU A 38 -10.51 1.97 -0.49
N VAL A 39 -10.14 0.86 -1.13
CA VAL A 39 -10.42 0.62 -2.55
C VAL A 39 -11.93 0.59 -2.82
N CYS A 40 -12.73 -0.06 -1.96
CA CYS A 40 -14.19 -0.04 -2.07
C CYS A 40 -14.75 1.38 -2.02
N LYS A 41 -14.26 2.23 -1.10
CA LYS A 41 -14.70 3.63 -1.00
C LYS A 41 -14.36 4.45 -2.25
N ILE A 42 -13.20 4.19 -2.85
CA ILE A 42 -12.75 4.92 -4.04
C ILE A 42 -13.53 4.47 -5.28
N LEU A 43 -13.68 3.16 -5.48
CA LEU A 43 -14.26 2.60 -6.71
C LEU A 43 -15.78 2.50 -6.66
N HIS A 44 -16.35 2.27 -5.47
CA HIS A 44 -17.75 1.93 -5.27
C HIS A 44 -18.35 2.66 -4.05
N PRO A 45 -18.30 4.00 -3.99
CA PRO A 45 -18.65 4.79 -2.80
C PRO A 45 -20.08 4.58 -2.28
N ASN A 46 -20.99 4.13 -3.16
CA ASN A 46 -22.41 3.96 -2.83
C ASN A 46 -22.78 2.51 -2.44
N ILE A 47 -21.79 1.61 -2.41
CA ILE A 47 -21.99 0.18 -2.14
C ILE A 47 -21.33 -0.16 -0.82
N GLN A 48 -22.09 -0.86 0.02
CA GLN A 48 -21.68 -1.32 1.33
C GLN A 48 -21.66 -2.86 1.32
N PRO A 49 -20.47 -3.47 1.36
CA PRO A 49 -20.34 -4.91 1.58
C PRO A 49 -21.03 -5.37 2.88
N ARG A 50 -21.74 -6.50 2.83
CA ARG A 50 -22.43 -7.11 3.98
C ARG A 50 -21.50 -7.94 4.86
N ASN A 51 -20.40 -8.44 4.29
CA ASN A 51 -19.49 -9.40 4.92
C ASN A 51 -18.11 -9.35 4.26
N ASP A 52 -17.18 -10.15 4.79
CA ASP A 52 -15.79 -10.19 4.36
C ASP A 52 -15.63 -10.77 2.95
N TRP A 53 -16.44 -11.77 2.59
CA TRP A 53 -16.53 -12.26 1.21
C TRP A 53 -16.82 -11.10 0.24
N GLU A 54 -17.86 -10.31 0.50
CA GLU A 54 -18.23 -9.17 -0.34
C GLU A 54 -17.18 -8.07 -0.36
N LEU A 55 -16.49 -7.84 0.77
CA LEU A 55 -15.41 -6.87 0.85
C LEU A 55 -14.28 -7.24 -0.11
N THR A 56 -13.99 -8.54 -0.29
CA THR A 56 -12.98 -9.00 -1.27
C THR A 56 -13.48 -9.03 -2.71
N LEU A 57 -14.77 -9.29 -2.91
CA LEU A 57 -15.38 -9.38 -4.24
C LEU A 57 -15.51 -8.01 -4.90
N LEU A 58 -15.97 -6.98 -4.15
CA LEU A 58 -16.35 -5.67 -4.70
C LEU A 58 -15.20 -4.95 -5.44
N PRO A 59 -13.95 -4.92 -4.94
CA PRO A 59 -12.84 -4.31 -5.69
C PRO A 59 -12.49 -5.04 -6.99
N SER A 60 -12.78 -6.34 -7.06
CA SER A 60 -12.50 -7.18 -8.23
C SER A 60 -13.47 -6.90 -9.38
N THR A 61 -14.62 -6.29 -9.09
CA THR A 61 -15.58 -5.86 -10.11
C THR A 61 -15.22 -4.46 -10.58
N THR A 62 -14.18 -4.35 -11.41
CA THR A 62 -13.84 -3.10 -12.11
C THR A 62 -14.77 -2.87 -13.30
N SER A 63 -14.81 -1.62 -13.78
CA SER A 63 -15.82 -1.09 -14.70
C SER A 63 -16.03 -1.84 -16.02
N SER A 64 -15.12 -2.73 -16.43
CA SER A 64 -15.27 -3.54 -17.65
C SER A 64 -16.11 -4.81 -17.46
N PHE A 65 -16.32 -5.29 -16.22
CA PHE A 65 -16.99 -6.57 -15.95
C PHE A 65 -18.36 -6.42 -15.30
N ALA A 66 -18.51 -5.46 -14.39
CA ALA A 66 -19.79 -5.08 -13.82
C ALA A 66 -19.66 -3.69 -13.19
N SER A 67 -20.61 -2.80 -13.49
CA SER A 67 -20.78 -1.54 -12.76
C SER A 67 -22.10 -1.64 -12.01
N PHE A 68 -22.02 -1.61 -10.68
CA PHE A 68 -23.18 -1.60 -9.82
C PHE A 68 -23.43 -0.17 -9.37
N THR A 69 -24.68 0.28 -9.46
CA THR A 69 -25.07 1.61 -9.01
C THR A 69 -25.75 1.56 -7.65
N THR A 70 -26.22 0.37 -7.25
CA THR A 70 -26.93 0.16 -5.98
C THR A 70 -26.45 -1.08 -5.24
N ASN A 71 -26.62 -1.07 -3.91
CA ASN A 71 -26.41 -2.23 -3.05
C ASN A 71 -27.21 -3.46 -3.53
N LYS A 72 -28.46 -3.26 -3.96
CA LYS A 72 -29.33 -4.36 -4.41
C LYS A 72 -28.74 -5.12 -5.61
N GLU A 73 -28.22 -4.39 -6.59
CA GLU A 73 -27.59 -4.98 -7.78
C GLU A 73 -26.34 -5.78 -7.39
N PHE A 74 -25.49 -5.20 -6.55
CA PHE A 74 -24.29 -5.86 -6.08
C PHE A 74 -24.60 -7.11 -5.23
N TYR A 75 -25.60 -7.05 -4.35
CA TYR A 75 -25.98 -8.20 -3.52
C TYR A 75 -26.51 -9.36 -4.37
N ALA A 76 -27.34 -9.09 -5.37
CA ALA A 76 -27.80 -10.13 -6.28
C ALA A 76 -26.63 -10.78 -7.05
N TYR A 77 -25.65 -9.99 -7.49
CA TYR A 77 -24.44 -10.50 -8.12
C TYR A 77 -23.59 -11.31 -7.13
N SER A 78 -23.39 -10.80 -5.92
CA SER A 78 -22.62 -11.46 -4.85
C SER A 78 -23.22 -12.81 -4.50
N ASP A 79 -24.55 -12.90 -4.38
CA ASP A 79 -25.25 -14.15 -4.08
C ASP A 79 -25.02 -15.20 -5.18
N VAL A 80 -25.06 -14.80 -6.46
CA VAL A 80 -24.73 -15.69 -7.59
C VAL A 80 -23.27 -16.12 -7.53
N LYS A 81 -22.35 -15.20 -7.28
CA LYS A 81 -20.91 -15.51 -7.20
C LYS A 81 -20.57 -16.40 -6.03
N LEU A 82 -21.23 -16.22 -4.89
CA LEU A 82 -21.09 -17.08 -3.74
C LEU A 82 -21.59 -18.51 -4.03
N GLN A 83 -22.71 -18.66 -4.74
CA GLN A 83 -23.21 -19.97 -5.16
C GLN A 83 -22.28 -20.65 -6.18
N GLU A 84 -21.77 -19.89 -7.16
CA GLU A 84 -20.73 -20.38 -8.07
C GLU A 84 -19.48 -20.79 -7.30
N HIS A 85 -19.11 -20.03 -6.28
CA HIS A 85 -17.95 -20.29 -5.44
C HIS A 85 -18.09 -21.56 -4.60
N PHE A 86 -19.27 -21.85 -4.06
CA PHE A 86 -19.53 -23.11 -3.37
C PHE A 86 -19.45 -24.32 -4.31
N ARG A 87 -19.86 -24.15 -5.57
CA ARG A 87 -19.88 -25.23 -6.57
C ARG A 87 -18.53 -25.43 -7.26
N ASN A 88 -17.77 -24.35 -7.44
CA ASN A 88 -16.51 -24.35 -8.16
C ASN A 88 -15.33 -24.35 -7.20
N PHE A 89 -14.35 -25.19 -7.53
CA PHE A 89 -13.12 -25.55 -6.82
C PHE A 89 -12.14 -24.42 -6.45
N GLN A 90 -12.56 -23.15 -6.37
CA GLN A 90 -11.66 -22.04 -6.05
C GLN A 90 -11.24 -22.00 -4.59
N PHE A 91 -11.91 -22.74 -3.70
CA PHE A 91 -11.49 -22.91 -2.31
C PHE A 91 -11.18 -24.37 -1.97
N LYS A 92 -10.37 -24.53 -0.92
CA LYS A 92 -9.89 -25.80 -0.34
C LYS A 92 -11.03 -26.72 0.12
N PHE A 93 -12.29 -26.25 0.15
CA PHE A 93 -13.43 -26.99 0.67
C PHE A 93 -14.42 -27.36 -0.43
N LYS A 94 -14.89 -28.59 -0.33
CA LYS A 94 -16.13 -29.02 -0.96
C LYS A 94 -17.22 -28.96 0.09
N PHE A 95 -18.22 -28.12 -0.13
CA PHE A 95 -19.38 -28.04 0.75
C PHE A 95 -20.48 -28.98 0.26
N THR A 96 -21.19 -29.58 1.20
CA THR A 96 -22.43 -30.31 0.95
C THR A 96 -23.60 -29.34 0.76
N ASP A 97 -24.67 -29.80 0.10
CA ASP A 97 -25.87 -28.98 -0.09
C ASP A 97 -26.51 -28.60 1.26
N GLU A 98 -26.40 -29.46 2.27
CA GLU A 98 -26.84 -29.20 3.64
C GLU A 98 -26.08 -28.03 4.26
N GLU A 99 -24.73 -28.04 4.18
CA GLU A 99 -23.88 -26.96 4.70
C GLU A 99 -24.10 -25.63 3.99
N ILE A 100 -24.45 -25.65 2.70
CA ILE A 100 -24.83 -24.46 1.96
C ILE A 100 -26.18 -23.94 2.46
N LYS A 101 -27.16 -24.82 2.61
CA LYS A 101 -28.54 -24.46 2.98
C LYS A 101 -28.64 -23.91 4.40
N ASP A 102 -27.86 -24.45 5.34
CA ASP A 102 -27.88 -24.01 6.74
C ASP A 102 -26.87 -22.92 7.09
N GLY A 103 -26.09 -22.44 6.11
CA GLY A 103 -25.21 -21.28 6.26
C GLY A 103 -23.82 -21.58 6.84
N ARG A 104 -23.51 -22.85 7.15
CA ARG A 104 -22.15 -23.23 7.56
C ARG A 104 -21.11 -22.96 6.47
N ALA A 105 -21.47 -23.15 5.20
CA ALA A 105 -20.58 -22.87 4.08
C ALA A 105 -20.18 -21.38 4.02
N LEU A 106 -21.16 -20.47 4.15
CA LEU A 106 -20.90 -19.04 4.19
C LEU A 106 -20.07 -18.64 5.41
N SER A 107 -20.36 -19.22 6.57
CA SER A 107 -19.60 -18.94 7.80
C SER A 107 -18.13 -19.29 7.62
N LYS A 108 -17.84 -20.46 7.02
CA LYS A 108 -16.48 -20.91 6.76
C LYS A 108 -15.75 -20.03 5.73
N VAL A 109 -16.42 -19.64 4.65
CA VAL A 109 -15.83 -18.71 3.67
C VAL A 109 -15.50 -17.38 4.31
N ASN A 110 -16.39 -16.83 5.14
CA ASN A 110 -16.11 -15.58 5.85
C ASN A 110 -14.98 -15.71 6.87
N GLU A 111 -14.89 -16.83 7.60
CA GLU A 111 -13.80 -17.06 8.56
C GLU A 111 -12.42 -17.03 7.86
N GLU A 112 -12.26 -17.76 6.76
CA GLU A 112 -10.99 -17.75 6.02
C GLU A 112 -10.71 -16.42 5.34
N THR A 113 -11.76 -15.76 4.84
CA THR A 113 -11.61 -14.43 4.25
C THR A 113 -11.20 -13.43 5.33
N ALA A 114 -11.74 -13.52 6.54
CA ALA A 114 -11.37 -12.69 7.67
C ALA A 114 -9.90 -12.91 8.06
N GLU A 115 -9.45 -14.17 8.16
CA GLU A 115 -8.06 -14.51 8.46
C GLU A 115 -7.10 -13.88 7.44
N MET A 116 -7.44 -13.99 6.14
CA MET A 116 -6.67 -13.35 5.08
C MET A 116 -6.69 -11.83 5.19
N LEU A 117 -7.87 -11.23 5.42
CA LEU A 117 -8.03 -9.79 5.52
C LEU A 117 -7.29 -9.18 6.72
N ASP A 118 -7.23 -9.89 7.83
CA ASP A 118 -6.58 -9.45 9.06
C ASP A 118 -5.06 -9.72 9.05
N SER A 119 -4.58 -10.51 8.09
CA SER A 119 -3.15 -10.67 7.88
C SER A 119 -2.50 -9.35 7.42
N PRO A 120 -1.20 -9.15 7.72
CA PRO A 120 -0.45 -7.98 7.25
C PRO A 120 -0.57 -7.82 5.73
N GLY A 121 -1.12 -6.69 5.31
CA GLY A 121 -1.29 -6.33 3.92
C GLY A 121 0.06 -5.95 3.29
N THR A 122 0.29 -6.39 2.06
CA THR A 122 1.46 -5.92 1.30
C THR A 122 1.19 -4.50 0.80
N ILE A 123 2.20 -3.65 0.95
CA ILE A 123 2.38 -2.27 0.46
C ILE A 123 1.36 -1.90 -0.63
N VAL A 124 0.28 -1.22 -0.23
CA VAL A 124 -0.67 -0.60 -1.16
C VAL A 124 0.10 0.42 -1.98
N LYS A 125 -0.15 0.47 -3.29
CA LYS A 125 0.43 1.50 -4.16
C LYS A 125 0.07 2.87 -3.57
N PRO A 126 1.05 3.69 -3.17
CA PRO A 126 0.78 4.97 -2.56
C PRO A 126 0.01 5.88 -3.52
N HIS A 127 -0.83 6.73 -2.95
CA HIS A 127 -1.49 7.81 -3.66
C HIS A 127 -0.45 8.85 -4.12
N PRO A 128 -0.75 9.61 -5.19
CA PRO A 128 0.09 10.74 -5.58
C PRO A 128 0.21 11.73 -4.42
N GLY A 129 1.44 11.99 -3.96
CA GLY A 129 1.73 12.89 -2.84
C GLY A 129 2.07 12.21 -1.52
N ASP A 130 1.98 10.87 -1.43
CA ASP A 130 2.42 10.16 -0.23
C ASP A 130 3.95 10.25 -0.05
N ASP A 131 4.40 10.42 1.19
CA ASP A 131 5.81 10.65 1.55
C ASP A 131 6.76 9.49 1.19
N ASP A 132 6.24 8.28 0.94
CA ASP A 132 7.02 7.06 0.64
C ASP A 132 7.21 6.84 -0.87
N VAL A 133 7.10 7.91 -1.68
CA VAL A 133 7.23 7.87 -3.14
C VAL A 133 8.49 8.60 -3.58
N HIS A 134 9.42 7.87 -4.18
CA HIS A 134 10.63 8.42 -4.77
C HIS A 134 10.52 8.45 -6.29
N ILE A 135 10.79 9.61 -6.88
CA ILE A 135 10.80 9.81 -8.34
C ILE A 135 12.21 10.22 -8.77
N ARG A 136 12.81 9.49 -9.72
CA ARG A 136 14.09 9.84 -10.33
C ARG A 136 13.95 10.00 -11.83
N ALA A 137 14.39 11.14 -12.37
CA ALA A 137 14.44 11.36 -13.80
C ALA A 137 15.48 10.45 -14.47
N ILE A 138 15.17 9.97 -15.68
CA ILE A 138 16.13 9.23 -16.51
C ILE A 138 16.88 10.27 -17.37
N PRO A 139 18.22 10.33 -17.32
CA PRO A 139 18.97 11.29 -18.13
C PRO A 139 18.64 11.19 -19.62
N GLN A 140 18.52 12.34 -20.29
CA GLN A 140 18.24 12.44 -21.74
C GLN A 140 16.91 11.78 -22.17
N SER A 141 15.96 11.68 -21.25
CA SER A 141 14.65 11.07 -21.49
C SER A 141 13.54 11.96 -20.92
N ASP A 142 12.38 11.93 -21.57
CA ASP A 142 11.16 12.54 -21.04
C ASP A 142 10.50 11.67 -19.95
N TYR A 143 11.07 10.48 -19.65
CA TYR A 143 10.55 9.54 -18.67
C TYR A 143 11.25 9.65 -17.30
N SER A 144 10.54 9.20 -16.26
CA SER A 144 11.07 9.07 -14.90
C SER A 144 10.69 7.72 -14.29
N ILE A 145 11.49 7.27 -13.33
CA ILE A 145 11.24 6.06 -12.54
C ILE A 145 10.56 6.47 -11.24
N ARG A 146 9.38 5.89 -10.97
CA ARG A 146 8.66 6.01 -9.69
C ARG A 146 8.82 4.72 -8.90
N MET A 147 9.32 4.84 -7.67
CA MET A 147 9.52 3.74 -6.72
C MET A 147 8.86 4.09 -5.39
N TRP A 148 8.44 3.08 -4.63
CA TRP A 148 7.84 3.26 -3.31
C TRP A 148 8.09 2.06 -2.40
N GLY A 149 8.11 2.29 -1.09
CA GLY A 149 8.25 1.26 -0.07
C GLY A 149 9.26 1.62 1.03
N THR A 150 9.00 1.16 2.25
CA THR A 150 9.85 1.43 3.41
C THR A 150 11.30 0.95 3.22
N ASN A 151 12.28 1.73 3.70
CA ASN A 151 13.73 1.45 3.65
C ASN A 151 14.43 1.65 2.29
N MET A 152 13.82 2.36 1.34
CA MET A 152 14.45 2.71 0.06
C MET A 152 15.69 3.62 0.20
N ASP A 153 15.82 4.34 1.32
CA ASP A 153 16.94 5.24 1.61
C ASP A 153 18.19 4.54 2.19
N LYS A 154 18.15 3.22 2.41
CA LYS A 154 19.32 2.45 2.88
C LYS A 154 20.28 2.12 1.74
N THR A 155 20.74 3.14 1.01
CA THR A 155 22.07 3.06 0.42
C THR A 155 23.07 3.19 1.56
N GLU A 156 23.39 2.08 2.22
CA GLU A 156 24.70 1.99 2.84
C GLU A 156 25.73 2.32 1.76
N ASN A 157 26.64 3.19 2.11
CA ASN A 157 27.62 3.78 1.23
C ASN A 157 28.57 2.69 0.71
N ILE A 158 28.19 1.97 -0.36
CA ILE A 158 29.01 0.91 -0.99
C ILE A 158 30.35 1.49 -1.51
N ALA A 159 30.49 2.81 -1.58
CA ALA A 159 31.76 3.47 -1.89
C ALA A 159 32.86 3.23 -0.83
N SER A 160 32.54 2.74 0.37
CA SER A 160 33.57 2.47 1.40
C SER A 160 34.28 1.11 1.26
N ILE A 161 33.83 0.19 0.40
CA ILE A 161 34.49 -1.13 0.26
C ILE A 161 35.70 -1.07 -0.70
N SER A 162 35.80 -0.04 -1.57
CA SER A 162 36.88 0.05 -2.56
C SER A 162 38.21 0.63 -2.02
N SER A 163 38.22 1.26 -0.84
CA SER A 163 39.42 1.99 -0.37
C SER A 163 40.31 1.23 0.61
N LYS A 164 39.98 -0.01 1.01
CA LYS A 164 40.81 -0.80 1.95
C LYS A 164 41.74 -1.82 1.29
N GLN A 165 41.78 -1.92 -0.04
CA GLN A 165 42.66 -2.85 -0.77
C GLN A 165 43.93 -2.20 -1.36
N LEU A 166 44.18 -0.90 -1.17
CA LEU A 166 45.31 -0.18 -1.81
C LEU A 166 46.40 0.33 -0.85
N GLN A 167 46.49 -0.20 0.37
CA GLN A 167 47.59 0.12 1.30
C GLN A 167 48.35 -1.10 1.83
N VAL A 168 48.48 -2.15 1.00
CA VAL A 168 49.50 -3.18 1.22
C VAL A 168 50.19 -3.39 -0.12
N ASN A 169 51.20 -2.56 -0.38
CA ASN A 169 52.37 -2.80 -1.23
C ASN A 169 53.06 -1.46 -1.53
N GLN A 170 53.85 -0.98 -0.57
CA GLN A 170 55.07 -0.23 -0.84
C GLN A 170 56.24 -1.01 -0.25
#